data_AF-A0AAE1F8Z5-F1
#
_entry.id   AF-A0AAE1F8Z5-F1
#
_cell.length_a   1.000
_cell.length_b   1.000
_cell.length_c   1.000
_cell.angle_alpha   90.00
_cell.angle_beta   90.00
_cell.angle_gamma   90.00
#
_symmetry.space_group_name_H-M   'P 1'
#
loop_
_entity.id
_entity.type
_entity.pdbx_description
1 polymer ?
#
loop_
_entity_poly.entity_id
_entity_poly.type
_entity_poly.pdbx_seq_one_letter_code
_entity_poly.pdbx_strand_id
1 'polypeptide(L)'
;MVDDLKSEIKDLEKEKKDAKTKIGILADQAESSDRKIKELEEKINQQEDYSRRKNVRISGVEERVINETWEQTATTVTSLLGSKMQLPGVVLERAHRVGPRRDNIPRTIVACFARYNDRDAVMM
;
A
#
# COMPACT_ATOMS: atom_id res chain seq x y z
N MET A 1 -44.43 12.15 47.43
CA MET A 1 -43.24 11.32 47.75
C MET A 1 -43.30 9.95 47.09
N VAL A 2 -44.27 9.07 47.39
CA VAL A 2 -44.36 7.74 46.74
C VAL A 2 -44.77 7.85 45.26
N ASP A 3 -45.68 8.76 44.92
CA ASP A 3 -46.14 8.93 43.52
C ASP A 3 -45.10 9.62 42.64
N ASP A 4 -44.32 10.56 43.20
CA ASP A 4 -43.20 11.20 42.50
C ASP A 4 -42.11 10.15 42.15
N LEU A 5 -41.78 9.27 43.10
CA LEU A 5 -40.85 8.16 42.88
C LEU A 5 -41.33 7.19 41.79
N LYS A 6 -42.65 6.95 41.69
CA LYS A 6 -43.22 6.10 40.61
C LYS A 6 -43.10 6.77 39.24
N SER A 7 -43.27 8.08 39.16
CA SER A 7 -43.08 8.82 37.90
C SER A 7 -41.63 8.73 37.44
N GLU A 8 -40.69 8.95 38.36
CA GLU A 8 -39.26 8.93 38.07
C GLU A 8 -38.76 7.55 37.63
N ILE A 9 -39.25 6.47 38.26
CA ILE A 9 -38.97 5.09 37.82
C ILE A 9 -39.44 4.85 36.39
N LYS A 10 -40.63 5.34 36.02
CA LYS A 10 -41.20 5.15 34.68
C LYS A 10 -40.39 5.88 33.61
N ASP A 11 -39.90 7.08 33.91
CA ASP A 11 -39.05 7.85 33.01
C ASP A 11 -37.69 7.18 32.83
N LEU A 12 -37.08 6.70 33.92
CA LEU A 12 -35.83 5.92 33.87
C LEU A 12 -35.98 4.62 33.07
N GLU A 13 -37.10 3.91 33.18
CA GLU A 13 -37.38 2.71 32.38
C GLU A 13 -37.47 3.02 30.88
N LYS A 14 -38.08 4.16 30.53
CA LYS A 14 -38.16 4.63 29.14
C LYS A 14 -36.77 4.99 28.60
N GLU A 15 -36.00 5.77 29.35
CA GLU A 15 -34.62 6.13 28.96
C GLU A 15 -33.74 4.88 28.79
N LYS A 16 -33.86 3.91 29.71
CA LYS A 16 -33.14 2.63 29.61
C LYS A 16 -33.50 1.87 28.32
N LYS A 17 -34.77 1.86 27.94
CA LYS A 17 -35.24 1.23 26.70
C LYS A 17 -34.68 1.93 25.47
N ASP A 18 -34.71 3.25 25.46
CA ASP A 18 -34.19 4.07 24.35
C ASP A 18 -32.67 3.92 24.22
N ALA A 19 -31.94 3.93 25.34
CA ALA A 19 -30.50 3.68 25.40
C ALA A 19 -30.15 2.27 24.88
N LYS A 20 -30.89 1.24 25.29
CA LYS A 20 -30.69 -0.13 24.81
C LYS A 20 -30.91 -0.25 23.30
N THR A 21 -31.91 0.46 22.77
CA THR A 21 -32.18 0.51 21.33
C THR A 21 -31.03 1.18 20.58
N LYS A 22 -30.54 2.32 21.08
CA LYS A 22 -29.37 3.01 20.50
C LYS A 22 -28.11 2.16 20.52
N ILE A 23 -27.85 1.42 21.61
CA ILE A 23 -26.72 0.49 21.71
C ILE A 23 -26.78 -0.57 20.63
N GLY A 24 -27.96 -1.15 20.36
CA GLY A 24 -28.14 -2.12 19.28
C GLY A 24 -27.79 -1.53 17.91
N ILE A 25 -28.35 -0.36 17.59
CA ILE A 25 -28.08 0.33 16.31
C ILE A 25 -26.59 0.62 16.16
N LEU A 26 -25.93 1.13 17.21
CA LEU A 26 -24.50 1.44 17.18
C LEU A 26 -23.65 0.18 17.03
N ALA A 27 -24.03 -0.94 17.65
CA ALA A 27 -23.34 -2.21 17.48
C ALA A 27 -23.42 -2.72 16.04
N ASP A 28 -24.62 -2.67 15.42
CA ASP A 28 -24.81 -3.06 14.03
C ASP A 28 -24.02 -2.16 13.06
N GLN A 29 -23.99 -0.85 13.34
CA GLN A 29 -23.20 0.11 12.56
C GLN A 29 -21.70 -0.13 12.68
N ALA A 30 -21.21 -0.45 13.89
CA ALA A 30 -19.80 -0.78 14.11
C ALA A 30 -19.42 -2.04 13.32
N GLU A 31 -20.23 -3.10 13.39
CA GLU A 31 -19.97 -4.33 12.64
C GLU A 31 -19.98 -4.11 11.12
N SER A 32 -20.94 -3.32 10.61
CA SER A 32 -21.00 -2.95 9.20
C SER A 32 -19.76 -2.16 8.76
N SER A 33 -19.30 -1.23 9.60
CA SER A 33 -18.10 -0.43 9.34
C SER A 33 -16.84 -1.29 9.31
N ASP A 34 -16.69 -2.21 10.27
CA ASP A 34 -15.55 -3.14 10.32
C ASP A 34 -15.50 -4.05 9.09
N ARG A 35 -16.65 -4.55 8.63
CA ARG A 35 -16.73 -5.31 7.37
C ARG A 35 -16.30 -4.46 6.19
N LYS A 36 -16.73 -3.19 6.14
CA LYS A 36 -16.38 -2.30 5.04
C LYS A 36 -14.90 -1.94 5.03
N ILE A 37 -14.30 -1.74 6.20
CA ILE A 37 -12.86 -1.48 6.34
C ILE A 37 -12.07 -2.65 5.76
N LYS A 38 -12.38 -3.88 6.14
CA LYS A 38 -11.72 -5.09 5.61
C LYS A 38 -11.83 -5.20 4.10
N GLU A 39 -13.03 -4.99 3.55
CA GLU A 39 -13.26 -5.01 2.09
C GLU A 39 -12.42 -3.96 1.37
N LEU A 40 -12.29 -2.75 1.94
CA LEU A 40 -11.50 -1.67 1.35
C LEU A 40 -9.99 -1.95 1.47
N GLU A 41 -9.52 -2.52 2.58
CA GLU A 41 -8.14 -2.94 2.75
C GLU A 41 -7.74 -3.99 1.70
N GLU A 42 -8.59 -4.99 1.46
CA GLU A 42 -8.38 -5.99 0.41
C GLU A 42 -8.32 -5.36 -0.98
N LYS A 43 -9.22 -4.42 -1.28
CA LYS A 43 -9.21 -3.69 -2.55
C LYS A 43 -7.96 -2.85 -2.73
N ILE A 44 -7.49 -2.19 -1.67
CA ILE A 44 -6.25 -1.41 -1.68
C ILE A 44 -5.07 -2.33 -1.97
N ASN A 45 -4.96 -3.46 -1.28
CA ASN A 45 -3.89 -4.42 -1.51
C ASN A 45 -3.86 -4.92 -2.95
N GLN A 46 -5.02 -5.31 -3.50
CA GLN A 46 -5.12 -5.71 -4.91
C GLN A 46 -4.68 -4.60 -5.85
N GLN A 47 -5.13 -3.37 -5.63
CA GLN A 47 -4.75 -2.22 -6.47
C GLN A 47 -3.24 -1.92 -6.38
N GLU A 48 -2.65 -2.00 -5.18
CA GLU A 48 -1.21 -1.86 -5.01
C GLU A 48 -0.45 -2.93 -5.78
N ASP A 49 -0.84 -4.20 -5.65
CA ASP A 49 -0.23 -5.33 -6.35
C ASP A 49 -0.31 -5.15 -7.86
N TYR A 50 -1.49 -4.83 -8.41
CA TYR A 50 -1.67 -4.57 -9.83
C TYR A 50 -0.84 -3.38 -10.32
N SER A 51 -0.74 -2.31 -9.52
CA SER A 51 0.04 -1.12 -9.88
C SER A 51 1.56 -1.38 -9.85
N ARG A 52 2.03 -2.24 -8.93
CA ARG A 52 3.44 -2.56 -8.72
C ARG A 52 3.88 -3.82 -9.45
N ARG A 53 2.98 -4.54 -10.12
CA ARG A 53 3.30 -5.81 -10.79
C ARG A 53 4.43 -5.71 -11.81
N LYS A 54 4.66 -4.55 -12.41
CA LYS A 54 5.75 -4.34 -13.38
C LYS A 54 7.02 -3.76 -12.74
N ASN A 55 7.06 -3.61 -11.42
CA ASN A 55 8.19 -3.02 -10.71
C ASN A 55 9.13 -4.09 -10.16
N VAL A 56 10.43 -3.83 -10.26
CA VAL A 56 11.50 -4.61 -9.61
C VAL A 56 12.33 -3.68 -8.74
N ARG A 57 12.73 -4.19 -7.56
CA ARG A 57 13.68 -3.53 -6.68
C ARG A 57 15.07 -4.11 -6.90
N ILE A 58 16.03 -3.26 -7.22
CA ILE A 58 17.42 -3.65 -7.45
C ILE A 58 18.31 -2.92 -6.44
N SER A 59 18.97 -3.65 -5.57
CA SER A 59 19.86 -3.11 -4.53
C SER A 59 21.33 -3.41 -4.88
N GLY A 60 22.27 -2.66 -4.29
CA GLY A 60 23.71 -2.89 -4.48
C GLY A 60 24.32 -2.32 -5.78
N VAL A 61 23.54 -1.61 -6.60
CA VAL A 61 24.07 -0.91 -7.77
C VAL A 61 24.72 0.40 -7.32
N GLU A 62 26.02 0.57 -7.55
CA GLU A 62 26.76 1.79 -7.16
C GLU A 62 26.13 3.08 -7.72
N GLU A 63 26.20 4.16 -6.93
CA GLU A 63 25.77 5.50 -7.34
C GLU A 63 26.97 6.29 -7.84
N ARG A 64 27.19 6.30 -9.16
CA ARG A 64 28.36 6.94 -9.78
C ARG A 64 28.22 8.45 -9.95
N VAL A 65 26.98 8.95 -10.03
CA VAL A 65 26.68 10.34 -10.35
C VAL A 65 25.78 10.93 -9.27
N ILE A 66 26.10 12.14 -8.82
CA ILE A 66 25.24 12.93 -7.95
C ILE A 66 24.06 13.43 -8.80
N ASN A 67 22.82 13.23 -8.33
CA ASN A 67 21.60 13.61 -9.05
C ASN A 67 21.39 12.85 -10.38
N GLU A 68 21.61 11.52 -10.36
CA GLU A 68 21.28 10.61 -11.47
C GLU A 68 19.85 10.84 -11.98
N THR A 69 19.69 11.09 -13.28
CA THR A 69 18.36 11.23 -13.91
C THR A 69 17.67 9.87 -14.07
N TRP A 70 16.38 9.88 -14.41
CA TRP A 70 15.64 8.64 -14.63
C TRP A 70 16.18 7.86 -15.84
N GLU A 71 16.60 8.56 -16.89
CA GLU A 71 17.18 7.99 -18.11
C GLU A 71 18.56 7.38 -17.85
N GLN A 72 19.38 8.05 -17.04
CA GLN A 72 20.67 7.52 -16.60
C GLN A 72 20.48 6.25 -15.77
N THR A 73 19.54 6.29 -14.80
CA THR A 73 19.20 5.12 -13.99
C THR A 73 18.69 3.97 -14.88
N ALA A 74 17.84 4.26 -15.86
CA ALA A 74 17.30 3.27 -16.78
C ALA A 74 18.41 2.62 -17.62
N THR A 75 19.35 3.43 -18.12
CA THR A 75 20.51 2.95 -18.88
C THR A 75 21.41 2.05 -18.04
N THR A 76 21.64 2.42 -16.77
CA THR A 76 22.39 1.59 -15.82
C THR A 76 21.70 0.23 -15.62
N VAL A 77 20.37 0.22 -15.44
CA VAL A 77 19.61 -1.02 -15.25
C VAL A 77 19.63 -1.88 -16.51
N THR A 78 19.33 -1.34 -17.70
CA THR A 78 19.31 -2.13 -18.94
C THR A 78 20.68 -2.70 -19.28
N SER A 79 21.75 -1.93 -19.03
CA SER A 79 23.13 -2.40 -19.19
C SER A 79 23.46 -3.53 -18.21
N LEU A 80 23.03 -3.41 -16.95
CA LEU A 80 23.19 -4.45 -15.94
C LEU A 80 22.47 -5.75 -16.34
N LEU A 81 21.20 -5.66 -16.75
CA LEU A 81 20.40 -6.81 -17.16
C LEU A 81 20.98 -7.48 -18.41
N GLY A 82 21.38 -6.71 -19.41
CA GLY A 82 22.02 -7.24 -20.63
C GLY A 82 23.35 -7.94 -20.34
N SER A 83 24.21 -7.33 -19.51
CA SER A 83 25.56 -7.85 -19.26
C SER A 83 25.64 -8.97 -18.22
N LYS A 84 24.82 -8.91 -17.16
CA LYS A 84 24.87 -9.86 -16.03
C LYS A 84 23.83 -10.96 -16.14
N MET A 85 22.67 -10.67 -16.71
CA MET A 85 21.56 -11.62 -16.80
C MET A 85 21.30 -12.12 -18.22
N GLN A 86 22.05 -11.64 -19.22
CA GLN A 86 21.85 -12.00 -20.63
C GLN A 86 20.43 -11.69 -21.12
N LEU A 87 19.85 -10.60 -20.60
CA LEU A 87 18.52 -10.09 -20.97
C LEU A 87 18.65 -8.76 -21.73
N PRO A 88 19.16 -8.74 -22.98
CA PRO A 88 19.25 -7.53 -23.78
C PRO A 88 17.86 -7.09 -24.28
N GLY A 89 17.70 -5.80 -24.55
CA GLY A 89 16.50 -5.27 -25.21
C GLY A 89 15.29 -5.04 -24.30
N VAL A 90 15.44 -5.20 -22.98
CA VAL A 90 14.41 -4.84 -22.00
C VAL A 90 14.07 -3.35 -22.10
N VAL A 91 12.77 -3.05 -22.13
CA VAL A 91 12.27 -1.66 -22.16
C VAL A 91 11.69 -1.29 -20.81
N LEU A 92 12.21 -0.22 -20.22
CA LEU A 92 11.72 0.36 -18.97
C LEU A 92 10.83 1.57 -19.26
N GLU A 93 9.71 1.68 -18.54
CA GLU A 93 8.90 2.91 -18.50
C GLU A 93 9.57 3.98 -17.66
N ARG A 94 10.18 3.58 -16.54
CA ARG A 94 10.88 4.46 -15.61
C ARG A 94 11.82 3.67 -14.71
N ALA A 95 12.98 4.24 -14.39
CA ALA A 95 13.82 3.75 -13.31
C ALA A 95 14.29 4.92 -12.45
N HIS A 96 14.32 4.74 -11.14
CA HIS A 96 14.79 5.78 -10.22
C HIS A 96 15.28 5.18 -8.91
N ARG A 97 16.20 5.89 -8.25
CA ARG A 97 16.67 5.59 -6.90
C ARG A 97 15.61 5.98 -5.87
N VAL A 98 15.40 5.15 -4.86
CA VAL A 98 14.47 5.41 -3.75
C VAL A 98 15.18 5.47 -2.41
N GLY A 99 14.64 6.30 -1.51
CA GLY A 99 15.16 6.52 -0.17
C GLY A 99 16.25 7.60 -0.08
N PRO A 100 16.64 7.97 1.15
CA PRO A 100 17.69 8.95 1.38
C PRO A 100 19.05 8.38 0.99
N ARG A 101 19.95 9.24 0.50
CA ARG A 101 21.33 8.87 0.27
C ARG A 101 22.02 8.66 1.62
N ARG A 102 22.78 7.59 1.74
CA ARG A 102 23.59 7.27 2.92
C ARG A 102 25.00 6.94 2.48
N ASP A 103 25.97 7.30 3.30
CA ASP A 103 27.36 6.96 3.03
C ASP A 103 27.51 5.43 3.01
N ASN A 104 28.28 4.92 2.04
CA ASN A 104 28.59 3.51 1.86
C ASN A 104 27.41 2.55 1.56
N ILE A 105 26.17 3.02 1.45
CA ILE A 105 25.02 2.17 1.11
C ILE A 105 24.32 2.74 -0.13
N PRO A 106 24.49 2.11 -1.31
CA PRO A 106 23.80 2.55 -2.52
C PRO A 106 22.28 2.44 -2.37
N ARG A 107 21.55 3.47 -2.82
CA ARG A 107 20.08 3.47 -2.82
C ARG A 107 19.55 2.38 -3.74
N THR A 108 18.45 1.77 -3.31
CA THR A 108 17.72 0.81 -4.14
C THR A 108 17.14 1.51 -5.36
N ILE A 109 17.20 0.87 -6.51
CA ILE A 109 16.50 1.29 -7.73
C ILE A 109 15.13 0.62 -7.75
N VAL A 110 14.09 1.38 -8.06
CA VAL A 110 12.80 0.84 -8.53
C VAL A 110 12.75 1.00 -10.04
N ALA A 111 12.74 -0.13 -10.76
CA ALA A 111 12.62 -0.18 -12.21
C ALA A 111 11.22 -0.67 -12.59
N CYS A 112 10.46 0.16 -13.32
CA CYS A 112 9.16 -0.17 -13.89
C CYS A 112 9.34 -0.60 -15.34
N PHE A 113 8.96 -1.82 -15.65
CA PHE A 113 9.09 -2.41 -16.98
C PHE A 113 7.88 -2.03 -17.84
N ALA A 114 8.11 -1.80 -19.14
CA ALA A 114 7.02 -1.58 -20.08
C ALA A 114 6.18 -2.84 -20.24
N ARG A 115 6.83 -4.00 -20.31
CA ARG A 115 6.20 -5.31 -20.52
C ARG A 115 6.29 -6.16 -19.26
N TYR A 116 5.18 -6.81 -18.93
CA TYR A 116 5.15 -7.74 -17.79
C TYR A 116 6.11 -8.92 -17.98
N ASN A 117 6.18 -9.48 -19.19
CA ASN A 117 7.06 -10.62 -19.49
C ASN A 117 8.54 -10.28 -19.29
N ASP A 118 8.97 -9.06 -19.62
CA ASP A 118 10.35 -8.62 -19.41
C ASP A 118 10.68 -8.54 -17.90
N ARG A 119 9.73 -8.05 -17.10
CA ARG A 119 9.86 -8.06 -15.63
C ARG A 119 9.94 -9.49 -15.10
N ASP A 120 9.10 -10.38 -15.63
CA ASP A 120 8.99 -11.76 -15.18
C ASP A 120 10.28 -12.55 -15.47
N ALA A 121 10.87 -12.35 -16.64
CA ALA A 121 12.17 -12.93 -17.01
C ALA A 121 13.32 -12.49 -16.08
N VAL A 122 13.22 -11.33 -15.43
CA VAL A 122 14.21 -10.86 -14.44
C VAL A 122 14.03 -11.52 -13.07
N MET A 123 12.84 -12.04 -12.77
CA MET A 123 12.49 -12.65 -11.48
C MET A 123 12.48 -14.18 -11.49
N MET A 124 12.63 -14.80 -12.67
CA MET A 124 12.79 -16.26 -12.86
C MET A 124 14.25 -16.66 -12.75
#